data_AF-A0A4P5QQW8-F1
#
_entry.id   AF-A0A4P5QQW8-F1
#
_cell.length_a   1.000
_cell.length_b   1.000
_cell.length_c   1.000
_cell.angle_alpha   90.00
_cell.angle_beta   90.00
_cell.angle_gamma   90.00
#
_symmetry.space_group_name_H-M   'P 1'
#
loop_
_entity.id
_entity.type
_entity.pdbx_description
1 polymer ?
#
loop_
_entity_poly.entity_id
_entity_poly.type
_entity_poly.pdbx_seq_one_letter_code
_entity_poly.pdbx_strand_id
1 'polypeptide(L)'
;MHGTHKYGFLLSMKTTLEIPDPLFRKAKATAAQHGVTLREFVNDALREKLSGDSKVGAREPAWMKFFGSGKPFAASIREIDRAVEEEFERIEDEDRK
;
A
#
# COMPACT_ATOMS: atom_id res chain seq x y z
N MET A 1 18.46 26.99 16.56
CA MET A 1 17.32 26.97 15.62
C MET A 1 16.55 25.68 15.86
N HIS A 2 15.51 25.71 16.70
CA HIS A 2 14.74 24.52 17.05
C HIS A 2 13.68 24.29 15.98
N GLY A 3 13.92 23.27 15.14
CA GLY A 3 13.01 22.81 14.11
C GLY A 3 11.66 22.43 14.73
N THR A 4 10.63 23.00 14.15
CA THR A 4 9.24 22.90 14.54
C THR A 4 8.72 21.46 14.44
N HIS A 5 8.58 20.76 15.56
CA HIS A 5 7.61 19.67 15.66
C HIS A 5 6.19 20.28 15.76
N LYS A 6 5.71 20.84 14.64
CA LYS A 6 4.44 21.57 14.57
C LYS A 6 3.22 20.71 14.26
N TYR A 7 3.38 19.42 13.95
CA TYR A 7 2.26 18.47 13.89
C TYR A 7 2.75 17.12 14.42
N GLY A 8 2.39 16.79 15.66
CA GLY A 8 2.50 15.42 16.12
C GLY A 8 1.64 14.53 15.22
N PHE A 9 2.29 13.56 14.55
CA PHE A 9 1.74 12.33 13.97
C PHE A 9 0.20 12.25 13.82
N LEU A 10 -0.37 12.98 12.85
CA LEU A 10 -1.76 12.79 12.43
C LEU A 10 -1.80 11.73 11.33
N LEU A 11 -2.04 10.47 11.70
CA LEU A 11 -2.19 9.35 10.76
C LEU A 11 -3.39 9.49 9.78
N SER A 12 -4.33 10.40 10.05
CA SER A 12 -5.44 10.70 9.13
C SER A 12 -5.96 12.12 9.31
N MET A 13 -6.38 12.76 8.21
CA MET A 13 -7.07 14.05 8.24
C MET A 13 -8.57 13.85 8.05
N LYS A 14 -9.38 14.68 8.72
CA LYS A 14 -10.83 14.76 8.48
C LYS A 14 -11.05 15.81 7.40
N THR A 15 -11.76 15.44 6.35
CA THR A 15 -12.07 16.32 5.23
C THR A 15 -13.59 16.41 5.06
N THR A 16 -14.06 17.60 4.69
CA THR A 16 -15.45 17.81 4.28
C THR A 16 -15.49 17.79 2.76
N LEU A 17 -16.36 16.95 2.18
CA LEU A 17 -16.54 16.81 0.74
C LEU A 17 -18.01 17.06 0.40
N GLU A 18 -18.26 17.86 -0.62
CA GLU A 18 -19.61 18.04 -1.18
C GLU A 18 -19.90 16.89 -2.14
N ILE A 19 -20.84 16.02 -1.76
CA ILE A 19 -21.25 14.85 -2.55
C ILE A 19 -22.75 14.99 -2.88
N PRO A 20 -23.17 14.89 -4.15
CA PRO A 20 -24.59 14.92 -4.50
C PRO A 20 -25.40 13.89 -3.69
N ASP A 21 -26.56 14.29 -3.15
CA ASP A 21 -27.40 13.43 -2.28
C ASP A 21 -27.70 12.04 -2.89
N PRO A 22 -28.06 11.91 -4.19
CA PRO A 22 -28.29 10.60 -4.78
C PRO A 22 -27.05 9.69 -4.74
N LEU A 23 -25.86 10.27 -4.95
CA LEU A 23 -24.60 9.54 -4.92
C LEU A 23 -24.23 9.15 -3.48
N PHE A 24 -24.41 10.06 -2.53
CA PHE A 24 -24.17 9.79 -1.11
C PHE A 24 -25.03 8.65 -0.58
N ARG A 25 -26.34 8.65 -0.90
CA ARG A 25 -27.26 7.56 -0.51
C ARG A 25 -26.84 6.22 -1.09
N LYS A 26 -26.46 6.19 -2.38
CA LYS A 26 -25.98 4.98 -3.04
C LYS A 26 -24.69 4.46 -2.36
N ALA A 27 -23.71 5.34 -2.14
CA ALA A 27 -22.46 4.97 -1.48
C ALA A 27 -22.70 4.41 -0.07
N LYS A 28 -23.60 5.02 0.71
CA LYS A 28 -23.97 4.55 2.04
C LYS A 28 -24.65 3.19 2.01
N ALA A 29 -25.55 2.95 1.07
CA ALA A 29 -26.21 1.65 0.89
C ALA A 29 -25.20 0.56 0.49
N THR A 30 -24.29 0.86 -0.44
CA THR A 30 -23.24 -0.08 -0.87
C THR A 30 -22.28 -0.40 0.26
N ALA A 31 -21.83 0.60 1.03
CA ALA A 31 -20.97 0.37 2.20
C ALA A 31 -21.64 -0.56 3.22
N ALA A 32 -22.94 -0.34 3.50
CA ALA A 32 -23.71 -1.20 4.39
C ALA A 32 -23.86 -2.63 3.86
N GLN A 33 -24.09 -2.81 2.56
CA GLN A 33 -24.14 -4.13 1.92
C GLN A 33 -22.81 -4.88 2.02
N HIS A 34 -21.69 -4.15 1.97
CA HIS A 34 -20.34 -4.71 2.10
C HIS A 34 -19.91 -4.89 3.56
N GLY A 35 -20.72 -4.46 4.54
CA GLY A 35 -20.38 -4.56 5.96
C GLY A 35 -19.26 -3.61 6.41
N VAL A 36 -18.98 -2.54 5.66
CA VAL A 36 -17.92 -1.56 5.96
C VAL A 36 -18.49 -0.18 6.25
N THR A 37 -17.69 0.68 6.87
CA THR A 37 -18.10 2.08 7.08
C THR A 37 -18.01 2.88 5.78
N LEU A 38 -18.80 3.96 5.65
CA LEU A 38 -18.72 4.86 4.50
C LEU A 38 -17.31 5.46 4.32
N ARG A 39 -16.58 5.67 5.43
CA ARG A 39 -15.20 6.17 5.41
C ARG A 39 -14.26 5.18 4.73
N GLU A 40 -14.34 3.90 5.10
CA GLU A 40 -13.53 2.84 4.49
C GLU A 40 -13.87 2.71 3.01
N PHE A 41 -15.16 2.67 2.68
CA PHE A 41 -15.62 2.63 1.30
C PHE A 41 -15.07 3.78 0.44
N VAL A 42 -15.10 5.03 0.96
CA VAL A 42 -14.54 6.19 0.27
C VAL A 42 -13.01 6.11 0.16
N ASN A 43 -12.33 5.69 1.22
CA ASN A 43 -10.87 5.53 1.20
C ASN A 43 -10.43 4.47 0.17
N ASP A 44 -11.14 3.34 0.08
CA ASP A 44 -10.83 2.27 -0.87
C ASP A 44 -11.08 2.72 -2.30
N ALA A 45 -12.20 3.40 -2.56
CA ALA A 45 -12.46 3.99 -3.88
C ALA A 45 -11.38 5.01 -4.29
N LEU A 46 -10.91 5.83 -3.35
CA LEU A 46 -9.79 6.76 -3.59
C LEU A 46 -8.48 6.00 -3.88
N ARG A 47 -8.15 4.96 -3.11
CA ARG A 47 -6.96 4.13 -3.36
C ARG A 47 -7.03 3.47 -4.72
N GLU A 48 -8.16 2.87 -5.09
CA GLU A 48 -8.37 2.24 -6.39
C GLU A 48 -8.17 3.26 -7.52
N LYS A 49 -8.81 4.44 -7.40
CA LYS A 49 -8.73 5.48 -8.41
C LYS A 49 -7.31 6.04 -8.58
N LEU A 50 -6.57 6.21 -7.48
CA LEU A 50 -5.20 6.74 -7.48
C LEU A 50 -4.16 5.66 -7.84
N SER A 51 -4.47 4.39 -7.61
CA SER A 51 -3.64 3.26 -8.05
C SER A 51 -3.66 3.12 -9.58
N GLY A 52 -4.74 3.59 -10.24
CA GLY A 52 -4.87 3.64 -11.69
C GLY A 52 -3.98 4.68 -12.40
N ASP A 53 -3.65 5.80 -11.75
CA ASP A 53 -2.78 6.84 -12.32
C ASP A 53 -1.31 6.42 -12.35
N SER A 54 -0.94 5.37 -11.62
CA SER A 54 0.38 4.75 -11.77
C SER A 54 0.54 4.04 -13.13
N LYS A 55 -0.54 3.74 -13.88
CA LYS A 55 -0.42 3.08 -15.19
C LYS A 55 0.00 4.02 -16.32
N VAL A 56 -0.02 5.34 -16.12
CA VAL A 56 0.53 6.32 -17.09
C VAL A 56 2.02 6.62 -16.81
N GLY A 57 2.61 6.05 -15.75
CA GLY A 57 4.01 6.27 -15.38
C GLY A 57 4.79 5.06 -14.86
N ALA A 58 4.17 3.89 -14.65
CA ALA A 58 4.83 2.66 -14.25
C ALA A 58 5.54 2.04 -15.45
N ARG A 59 6.65 2.66 -15.87
CA ARG A 59 7.74 1.90 -16.48
C ARG A 59 8.11 0.82 -15.47
N GLU A 60 8.03 -0.45 -15.87
CA GLU A 60 8.45 -1.57 -15.04
C GLU A 60 9.75 -1.20 -14.31
N PRO A 61 9.84 -1.42 -12.98
CA PRO A 61 11.06 -1.12 -12.26
C PRO A 61 12.25 -1.78 -12.96
N ALA A 62 13.36 -1.07 -13.12
CA ALA A 62 14.49 -1.58 -13.91
C ALA A 62 15.03 -2.94 -13.40
N TRP A 63 14.86 -3.23 -12.10
CA TRP A 63 15.19 -4.52 -11.49
C TRP A 63 14.28 -5.67 -11.95
N MET A 64 13.05 -5.37 -12.39
CA MET A 64 12.09 -6.35 -12.88
C MET A 64 12.49 -6.95 -14.24
N LYS A 65 13.33 -6.24 -15.02
CA LYS A 65 13.91 -6.74 -16.27
C LYS A 65 14.82 -7.97 -16.08
N PHE A 66 15.35 -8.16 -14.88
CA PHE A 66 16.22 -9.26 -14.51
C PHE A 66 15.54 -10.25 -13.57
N PHE A 67 14.24 -10.06 -13.29
CA PHE A 67 13.50 -10.96 -12.43
C PHE A 67 13.39 -12.35 -13.11
N GLY A 68 13.89 -13.39 -12.43
CA GLY A 68 13.93 -14.76 -12.97
C GLY A 68 15.20 -15.12 -13.76
N SER A 69 16.13 -14.19 -14.01
CA SER A 69 17.41 -14.50 -14.67
C SER A 69 18.48 -15.09 -13.72
N GLY A 70 18.12 -15.37 -12.46
CA GLY A 70 19.02 -15.93 -11.43
C GLY A 70 19.34 -17.43 -11.57
N LYS A 71 18.76 -18.14 -12.56
CA LYS A 71 18.99 -19.58 -12.78
C LYS A 71 20.46 -20.02 -12.86
N PRO A 72 21.38 -19.28 -13.53
CA PRO A 72 22.79 -19.66 -13.58
C PRO A 72 23.55 -19.38 -12.26
N PHE A 73 22.96 -18.64 -11.31
CA PHE A 73 23.60 -18.23 -10.06
C PHE A 73 22.95 -18.87 -8.82
N ALA A 74 22.21 -19.97 -9.01
CA ALA A 74 21.44 -20.61 -7.93
C ALA A 74 22.31 -21.03 -6.73
N ALA A 75 23.59 -21.34 -6.93
CA ALA A 75 24.51 -21.65 -5.83
C ALA A 75 24.83 -20.41 -4.98
N SER A 76 25.17 -19.28 -5.62
CA SER A 76 25.48 -18.03 -4.94
C SER A 76 24.24 -17.40 -4.29
N ILE A 77 23.06 -17.54 -4.91
CA ILE A 77 21.79 -17.08 -4.31
C ILE A 77 21.53 -17.82 -2.98
N ARG A 78 21.75 -19.14 -2.94
CA ARG A 78 21.58 -19.93 -1.69
C ARG A 78 22.58 -19.56 -0.60
N GLU A 79 23.80 -19.19 -0.98
CA GLU A 79 24.81 -18.75 -0.03
C GLU A 79 24.40 -17.43 0.63
N ILE A 80 23.87 -16.48 -0.17
CA ILE A 80 23.32 -15.22 0.33
C ILE A 80 22.10 -15.48 1.21
N ASP A 81 21.15 -16.32 0.75
CA ASP A 81 19.93 -16.63 1.52
C ASP A 81 20.26 -17.22 2.89
N ARG A 82 21.27 -18.11 2.95
CA ARG A 82 21.74 -18.68 4.22
C ARG A 82 22.36 -17.62 5.14
N ALA A 83 23.16 -16.71 4.60
CA ALA A 83 23.76 -15.63 5.39
C ALA A 83 22.69 -14.66 5.92
N VAL A 84 21.66 -14.38 5.13
CA VAL A 84 20.52 -13.55 5.55
C VAL A 84 19.74 -14.26 6.67
N GLU A 85 19.46 -15.56 6.54
CA GLU A 85 18.74 -16.31 7.57
C GLU A 85 19.55 -16.50 8.86
N GLU A 86 20.88 -16.50 8.76
CA GLU A 86 21.78 -16.55 9.92
C GLU A 86 21.85 -15.21 10.66
N GLU A 87 21.85 -14.08 9.94
CA GLU A 87 21.99 -12.75 10.56
C GLU A 87 20.67 -12.05 10.90
N PHE A 88 19.57 -12.36 10.21
CA PHE A 88 18.30 -11.64 10.35
C PHE A 88 17.21 -12.51 10.97
N GLU A 89 16.42 -11.94 11.89
CA GLU A 89 15.24 -12.59 12.45
C GLU A 89 14.15 -12.80 11.39
N ARG A 90 13.45 -13.94 11.49
CA ARG A 90 12.27 -14.22 10.67
C ARG A 90 11.16 -13.23 11.02
N ILE A 91 10.65 -12.53 10.01
CA ILE A 91 9.48 -11.65 10.15
C ILE A 91 8.30 -12.51 10.62
N GLU A 92 7.74 -12.17 11.79
CA GLU A 92 6.57 -12.86 12.33
C GLU A 92 5.33 -12.61 11.45
N ASP A 93 4.39 -13.54 11.44
CA ASP A 93 3.19 -13.44 10.60
C ASP A 93 2.35 -12.17 10.88
N GLU A 94 2.49 -11.58 12.06
CA GLU A 94 1.82 -10.33 12.46
C GLU A 94 2.42 -9.08 11.78
N ASP A 95 3.67 -9.16 11.33
CA ASP A 95 4.41 -8.07 10.66
C ASP A 95 4.33 -8.12 9.13
N ARG A 96 3.75 -9.20 8.57
CA ARG A 96 3.58 -9.39 7.13
C ARG A 96 2.29 -8.72 6.64
N LYS A 97 2.27 -7.38 6.62
CA LYS A 97 1.17 -6.57 6.07
C LYS A 97 1.03 -6.65 4.55
#